data_AF-A0A6A6WP81-F1
#
_entry.id   AF-A0A6A6WP81-F1
#
_cell.length_a   1.000
_cell.length_b   1.000
_cell.length_c   1.000
_cell.angle_alpha   90.00
_cell.angle_beta   90.00
_cell.angle_gamma   90.00
#
_symmetry.space_group_name_H-M   'P 1'
#
loop_
_entity.id
_entity.type
_entity.pdbx_description
1 polymer ?
#
loop_
_entity_poly.entity_id
_entity_poly.type
_entity_poly.pdbx_seq_one_letter_code
_entity_poly.pdbx_strand_id
1 'polypeptide(L)'
;MRVLSRAIARPRLPLCSSLLSTGAGRRHLTNNGFFNVSEEVREALATKKPVVALETTIYTHGFPYPDNVALASLLESIVRVNGGVPATIGILDGVARVGMSPEELIKLTESAGQKTTLKLSRRDLSFVCGMRLAGKNYHGGTTIAGTMLLAHLAGIKIFGTGGLGGVHRGAESSMDISADLTELGRTPVTVISSGSKSFLDIPRTLEYLETEGVGVGTFADGRKGSVDFPAFWSRDSGVKSPTTIENEIEAAAIIHAQHSLQIQSGLLFANPCPSDAAIPKDKMDSLIAEAIRQAEASGATGKDNTPFILSKIKELSNGATIPANQKLIESNVRRATIVARELAILESTQDQAQGYVSTNSIPVLSSPAPSSESRLSNASPSPAEPATSTPQTVPSIDILVAGALAVDFSCDYAPFSSSTNQLDPSPHTSNPAIIRQTLGGVAHNMAKAAHLVGSSVRLCSAIGDDLSGRAALHALETSGMQTSGIQVLPNHRTAQYVAVNNAHKDLALAMADMSILETSTPTSIQETWLAPLSAQPSPKCVIVDANWPSASLHAWLTYARSTNALSIFEPVSTAKATRLL
;
A
#
# COMPACT_ATOMS: atom_id res chain seq x y z
N MET A 1 45.53 -48.74 -4.04
CA MET A 1 44.72 -48.85 -5.27
C MET A 1 43.26 -49.10 -4.89
N ARG A 2 42.37 -48.18 -5.30
CA ARG A 2 40.90 -48.24 -5.37
C ARG A 2 40.10 -48.64 -4.11
N VAL A 3 39.61 -47.60 -3.43
CA VAL A 3 38.47 -47.62 -2.49
C VAL A 3 37.17 -47.54 -3.29
N LEU A 4 36.19 -48.36 -2.90
CA LEU A 4 34.85 -48.51 -3.46
C LEU A 4 33.99 -47.26 -3.23
N SER A 5 33.46 -46.68 -4.32
CA SER A 5 32.43 -45.64 -4.29
C SER A 5 31.04 -46.24 -4.54
N ARG A 6 30.21 -46.33 -3.50
CA ARG A 6 28.76 -46.58 -3.60
C ARG A 6 28.06 -45.29 -4.00
N ALA A 7 27.39 -45.27 -5.15
CA ALA A 7 26.50 -44.20 -5.54
C ALA A 7 25.16 -44.35 -4.79
N ILE A 8 24.81 -43.34 -3.98
CA ILE A 8 23.51 -43.22 -3.32
C ILE A 8 22.55 -42.54 -4.30
N ALA A 9 21.38 -43.15 -4.53
CA ALA A 9 20.33 -42.62 -5.39
C ALA A 9 19.75 -41.30 -4.83
N ARG A 10 19.62 -40.29 -5.68
CA ARG A 10 18.94 -39.02 -5.35
C ARG A 10 17.43 -39.24 -5.26
N PRO A 11 16.72 -38.66 -4.27
CA PRO A 11 15.26 -38.68 -4.26
C PRO A 11 14.72 -37.78 -5.40
N ARG A 12 13.72 -38.29 -6.13
CA ARG A 12 12.96 -37.53 -7.13
C ARG A 12 12.03 -36.54 -6.39
N LEU A 13 12.17 -35.26 -6.66
CA LEU A 13 11.20 -34.23 -6.27
C LEU A 13 9.91 -34.41 -7.10
N PRO A 14 8.72 -34.24 -6.52
CA PRO A 14 7.48 -34.22 -7.30
C PRO A 14 7.43 -32.95 -8.15
N LEU A 15 7.06 -33.13 -9.42
CA LEU A 15 6.73 -32.05 -10.35
C LEU A 15 5.54 -31.27 -9.79
N CYS A 16 5.81 -30.10 -9.19
CA CYS A 16 4.78 -29.15 -8.82
C CYS A 16 4.33 -28.43 -10.09
N SER A 17 3.06 -28.62 -10.46
CA SER A 17 2.40 -27.89 -11.54
C SER A 17 2.43 -26.40 -11.22
N SER A 18 3.09 -25.62 -12.08
CA SER A 18 3.10 -24.17 -12.03
C SER A 18 1.71 -23.63 -12.35
N LEU A 19 0.91 -23.32 -11.34
CA LEU A 19 -0.19 -22.40 -11.47
C LEU A 19 0.41 -20.99 -11.57
N LEU A 20 0.35 -20.43 -12.78
CA LEU A 20 0.65 -19.03 -13.05
C LEU A 20 -0.31 -18.16 -12.22
N SER A 21 0.22 -17.49 -11.19
CA SER A 21 -0.55 -16.54 -10.39
C SER A 21 -0.77 -15.26 -11.19
N THR A 22 -1.82 -15.22 -12.00
CA THR A 22 -2.33 -13.98 -12.58
C THR A 22 -3.29 -13.33 -11.57
N GLY A 23 -2.88 -12.22 -10.97
CA GLY A 23 -3.73 -11.41 -10.08
C GLY A 23 -3.13 -11.02 -8.73
N ALA A 24 -1.81 -10.82 -8.61
CA ALA A 24 -1.21 -10.26 -7.40
C ALA A 24 -1.32 -8.73 -7.40
N GLY A 25 -2.47 -8.19 -6.98
CA GLY A 25 -2.46 -6.87 -6.36
C GLY A 25 -1.55 -6.97 -5.13
N ARG A 26 -0.36 -6.36 -5.16
CA ARG A 26 0.63 -6.45 -4.08
C ARG A 26 -0.02 -5.99 -2.77
N ARG A 27 -0.33 -6.94 -1.88
CA ARG A 27 -0.72 -6.61 -0.50
C ARG A 27 0.50 -6.01 0.20
N HIS A 28 0.33 -4.84 0.83
CA HIS A 28 1.34 -4.25 1.69
C HIS A 28 1.75 -5.24 2.78
N LEU A 29 3.01 -5.18 3.20
CA LEU A 29 3.60 -6.17 4.08
C LEU A 29 3.14 -5.90 5.52
N THR A 30 2.53 -6.89 6.18
CA THR A 30 2.13 -6.78 7.58
C THR A 30 3.33 -6.98 8.50
N ASN A 31 3.25 -6.43 9.72
CA ASN A 31 4.30 -6.57 10.73
C ASN A 31 4.66 -8.06 10.96
N ASN A 32 5.96 -8.35 10.97
CA ASN A 32 6.52 -9.69 11.14
C ASN A 32 7.93 -9.62 11.77
N GLY A 33 8.64 -10.75 11.83
CA GLY A 33 9.95 -10.85 12.45
C GLY A 33 11.08 -10.01 11.81
N PHE A 34 10.87 -9.49 10.60
CA PHE A 34 11.85 -8.71 9.84
C PHE A 34 11.41 -7.30 9.49
N PHE A 35 10.11 -7.02 9.56
CA PHE A 35 9.52 -5.75 9.11
C PHE A 35 8.45 -5.30 10.10
N ASN A 36 8.53 -4.05 10.54
CA ASN A 36 7.64 -3.48 11.52
C ASN A 36 7.34 -2.01 11.17
N VAL A 37 6.08 -1.73 10.92
CA VAL A 37 5.54 -0.37 10.76
C VAL A 37 4.93 0.04 12.09
N SER A 38 5.28 1.25 12.56
CA SER A 38 4.76 1.79 13.80
C SER A 38 3.26 2.04 13.73
N GLU A 39 2.61 2.07 14.89
CA GLU A 39 1.16 2.25 14.95
C GLU A 39 0.74 3.63 14.40
N GLU A 40 1.50 4.68 14.69
CA GLU A 40 1.24 6.02 14.17
C GLU A 40 1.23 6.05 12.63
N VAL A 41 2.22 5.42 11.99
CA VAL A 41 2.31 5.36 10.53
C VAL A 41 1.17 4.51 9.95
N ARG A 42 0.84 3.37 10.59
CA ARG A 42 -0.27 2.51 10.15
C ARG A 42 -1.62 3.22 10.24
N GLU A 43 -1.87 3.92 11.34
CA GLU A 43 -3.08 4.73 11.53
C GLU A 43 -3.15 5.85 10.49
N ALA A 44 -2.04 6.56 10.26
CA ALA A 44 -1.97 7.64 9.29
C ALA A 44 -2.30 7.14 7.88
N LEU A 45 -1.72 6.02 7.45
CA LEU A 45 -2.03 5.41 6.16
C LEU A 45 -3.49 4.93 6.08
N ALA A 46 -4.01 4.29 7.13
CA ALA A 46 -5.39 3.81 7.18
C ALA A 46 -6.42 4.95 7.14
N THR A 47 -6.08 6.10 7.75
CA THR A 47 -6.94 7.30 7.79
C THR A 47 -6.63 8.30 6.68
N LYS A 48 -5.81 7.92 5.69
CA LYS A 48 -5.38 8.77 4.56
C LYS A 48 -4.75 10.10 5.00
N LYS A 49 -4.12 10.14 6.17
CA LYS A 49 -3.29 11.28 6.61
C LYS A 49 -1.98 11.32 5.79
N PRO A 50 -1.39 12.50 5.56
CA PRO A 50 -0.13 12.62 4.84
C PRO A 50 1.01 11.92 5.58
N VAL A 51 1.71 10.99 4.92
CA VAL A 51 2.88 10.30 5.48
C VAL A 51 4.11 10.57 4.62
N VAL A 52 5.22 10.92 5.27
CA VAL A 52 6.50 11.20 4.59
C VAL A 52 7.58 10.27 5.14
N ALA A 53 8.14 9.43 4.27
CA ALA A 53 9.30 8.63 4.63
C ALA A 53 10.54 9.51 4.80
N LEU A 54 11.44 9.13 5.72
CA LEU A 54 12.75 9.74 5.94
C LEU A 54 13.81 8.64 6.04
N GLU A 55 14.97 8.84 5.42
CA GLU A 55 16.07 7.86 5.48
C GLU A 55 16.92 8.02 6.74
N THR A 56 17.74 7.01 7.04
CA THR A 56 18.61 6.98 8.23
C THR A 56 20.10 6.91 7.90
N THR A 57 20.50 6.73 6.64
CA THR A 57 21.93 6.84 6.25
C THR A 57 22.47 8.22 6.53
N ILE A 58 21.67 9.27 6.37
CA ILE A 58 22.08 10.64 6.68
C ILE A 58 22.50 10.79 8.15
N TYR A 59 21.84 10.11 9.09
CA TYR A 59 22.16 10.21 10.51
C TYR A 59 23.33 9.31 10.92
N THR A 60 23.42 8.13 10.33
CA THR A 60 24.41 7.11 10.72
C THR A 60 25.76 7.27 10.01
N HIS A 61 25.78 7.88 8.83
CA HIS A 61 26.97 8.01 7.97
C HIS A 61 27.15 9.42 7.38
N GLY A 62 26.18 10.34 7.57
CA GLY A 62 26.25 11.70 7.04
C GLY A 62 26.61 12.77 8.07
N PHE A 63 26.26 12.56 9.35
CA PHE A 63 26.48 13.52 10.44
C PHE A 63 27.12 12.85 11.64
N PRO A 64 28.01 13.54 12.38
CA PRO A 64 28.58 13.02 13.61
C PRO A 64 27.54 13.02 14.74
N TYR A 65 27.75 12.18 15.75
CA TYR A 65 27.01 12.25 17.01
C TYR A 65 27.54 13.40 17.88
N PRO A 66 26.70 14.19 18.57
CA PRO A 66 25.24 14.09 18.69
C PRO A 66 24.42 14.89 17.65
N ASP A 67 25.09 15.61 16.72
CA ASP A 67 24.42 16.45 15.72
C ASP A 67 23.42 15.66 14.85
N ASN A 68 23.68 14.38 14.62
CA ASN A 68 22.80 13.47 13.92
C ASN A 68 21.43 13.25 14.62
N VAL A 69 21.38 13.20 15.95
CA VAL A 69 20.13 13.12 16.74
C VAL A 69 19.33 14.41 16.59
N ALA A 70 20.01 15.56 16.69
CA ALA A 70 19.39 16.87 16.57
C ALA A 70 18.78 17.05 15.18
N LEU A 71 19.50 16.65 14.13
CA LEU A 71 18.99 16.67 12.76
C LEU A 71 17.78 15.74 12.61
N ALA A 72 17.85 14.51 13.12
CA ALA A 72 16.75 13.56 12.98
C ALA A 72 15.46 14.08 13.64
N SER A 73 15.56 14.58 14.88
CA SER A 73 14.45 15.21 15.60
C SER A 73 13.89 16.44 14.86
N LEU A 74 14.78 17.26 14.27
CA LEU A 74 14.38 18.43 13.49
C LEU A 74 13.57 18.05 12.25
N LEU A 75 14.02 17.04 11.49
CA LEU A 75 13.32 16.62 10.28
C LEU A 75 11.95 16.02 10.59
N GLU A 76 11.82 15.20 11.65
CA GLU A 76 10.50 14.73 12.10
C GLU A 76 9.59 15.89 12.51
N SER A 77 10.13 16.89 13.23
CA SER A 77 9.39 18.08 13.64
C SER A 77 8.90 18.89 12.44
N ILE A 78 9.71 19.02 11.38
CA ILE A 78 9.30 19.70 10.14
C ILE A 78 8.11 19.00 9.50
N VAL A 79 8.12 17.66 9.43
CA VAL A 79 6.98 16.91 8.91
C VAL A 79 5.72 17.17 9.75
N ARG A 80 5.84 17.10 11.08
CA ARG A 80 4.71 17.30 12.00
C ARG A 80 4.11 18.70 11.91
N VAL A 81 4.94 19.74 11.96
CA VAL A 81 4.51 21.16 11.89
C VAL A 81 3.84 21.49 10.55
N ASN A 82 4.19 20.78 9.48
CA ASN A 82 3.57 20.96 8.16
C ASN A 82 2.36 20.04 7.91
N GLY A 83 1.89 19.32 8.94
CA GLY A 83 0.65 18.54 8.90
C GLY A 83 0.80 17.10 8.39
N GLY A 84 2.01 16.56 8.37
CA GLY A 84 2.28 15.16 8.03
C GLY A 84 2.70 14.30 9.22
N VAL A 85 2.76 12.99 8.98
CA VAL A 85 3.30 11.99 9.91
C VAL A 85 4.66 11.51 9.39
N PRO A 86 5.75 11.69 10.15
CA PRO A 86 7.06 11.24 9.74
C PRO A 86 7.16 9.71 9.88
N ALA A 87 7.76 9.08 8.88
CA ALA A 87 8.12 7.67 8.91
C ALA A 87 9.64 7.56 8.71
N THR A 88 10.41 7.78 9.77
CA THR A 88 11.86 7.54 9.75
C THR A 88 12.12 6.04 9.62
N ILE A 89 12.92 5.64 8.62
CA ILE A 89 13.11 4.23 8.23
C ILE A 89 14.55 3.80 8.44
N GLY A 90 14.75 2.73 9.22
CA GLY A 90 16.07 2.16 9.51
C GLY A 90 16.00 0.69 9.89
N ILE A 91 17.17 0.07 10.11
CA ILE A 91 17.25 -1.26 10.68
C ILE A 91 17.77 -1.19 12.10
N LEU A 92 17.04 -1.78 13.04
CA LEU A 92 17.46 -1.93 14.43
C LEU A 92 17.40 -3.40 14.83
N ASP A 93 18.54 -3.95 15.29
CA ASP A 93 18.67 -5.35 15.69
C ASP A 93 18.20 -6.34 14.60
N GLY A 94 18.45 -6.03 13.33
CA GLY A 94 18.01 -6.85 12.19
C GLY A 94 16.52 -6.74 11.85
N VAL A 95 15.76 -5.82 12.45
CA VAL A 95 14.36 -5.56 12.09
C VAL A 95 14.24 -4.24 11.37
N ALA A 96 13.62 -4.25 10.19
CA ALA A 96 13.27 -3.04 9.46
C ALA A 96 12.14 -2.31 10.16
N ARG A 97 12.40 -1.07 10.59
CA ARG A 97 11.46 -0.20 11.29
C ARG A 97 11.03 0.92 10.36
N VAL A 98 9.72 1.11 10.23
CA VAL A 98 9.11 2.22 9.49
C VAL A 98 8.33 3.08 10.49
N GLY A 99 8.84 4.28 10.76
CA GLY A 99 8.35 5.13 11.85
C GLY A 99 9.02 4.79 13.18
N MET A 100 10.34 4.96 13.25
CA MET A 100 11.12 4.69 14.49
C MET A 100 10.65 5.58 15.64
N SER A 101 10.59 5.02 16.86
CA SER A 101 10.36 5.83 18.06
C SER A 101 11.57 6.73 18.36
N PRO A 102 11.43 7.78 19.19
CA PRO A 102 12.57 8.60 19.62
C PRO A 102 13.70 7.76 20.23
N GLU A 103 13.38 6.74 21.02
CA GLU A 103 14.35 5.84 21.66
C GLU A 103 15.04 4.93 20.63
N GLU A 104 14.29 4.39 19.67
CA GLU A 104 14.85 3.57 18.59
C GLU A 104 15.78 4.40 17.69
N LEU A 105 15.41 5.65 17.42
CA LEU A 105 16.19 6.60 16.63
C LEU A 105 17.48 7.00 17.35
N ILE A 106 17.40 7.35 18.64
CA ILE A 106 18.58 7.62 19.48
C ILE A 106 19.50 6.41 19.46
N LYS A 107 18.99 5.20 19.74
CA LYS A 107 19.79 3.97 19.72
C LYS A 107 20.48 3.74 18.36
N LEU A 108 19.79 3.99 17.25
CA LEU A 108 20.39 3.86 15.91
C LEU A 108 21.49 4.90 15.70
N THR A 109 21.26 6.17 16.05
CA THR A 109 22.23 7.25 15.85
C THR A 109 23.45 7.17 16.76
N GLU A 110 23.30 6.73 18.00
CA GLU A 110 24.40 6.43 18.94
C GLU A 110 25.30 5.30 18.43
N SER A 111 24.74 4.38 17.63
CA SER A 111 25.50 3.29 17.03
C SER A 111 26.35 3.71 15.82
N ALA A 112 26.28 4.97 15.38
CA ALA A 112 27.03 5.46 14.23
C ALA A 112 28.55 5.23 14.40
N GLY A 113 29.20 4.76 13.34
CA GLY A 113 30.63 4.41 13.34
C GLY A 113 30.99 3.06 13.98
N GLN A 114 30.03 2.35 14.60
CA GLN A 114 30.27 0.98 15.09
C GLN A 114 30.31 -0.03 13.94
N LYS A 115 31.13 -1.09 14.06
CA LYS A 115 31.24 -2.15 13.04
C LYS A 115 29.92 -2.89 12.77
N THR A 116 29.02 -2.87 13.74
CA THR A 116 27.68 -3.48 13.69
C THR A 116 26.63 -2.59 13.07
N THR A 117 26.97 -1.33 12.75
CA THR A 117 26.08 -0.35 12.14
C THR A 117 26.49 -0.13 10.70
N LEU A 118 25.64 -0.62 9.79
CA LEU A 118 25.97 -0.71 8.38
C LEU A 118 25.21 0.36 7.57
N LYS A 119 25.79 0.78 6.46
CA LYS A 119 25.08 1.52 5.40
C LYS A 119 24.35 0.51 4.53
N LEU A 120 23.03 0.61 4.45
CA LEU A 120 22.18 -0.43 3.87
C LEU A 120 21.44 0.05 2.63
N SER A 121 21.86 -0.46 1.48
CA SER A 121 21.09 -0.39 0.24
C SER A 121 20.15 -1.60 0.14
N ARG A 122 19.37 -1.69 -0.93
CA ARG A 122 18.39 -2.77 -1.14
C ARG A 122 18.99 -4.17 -1.01
N ARG A 123 20.20 -4.38 -1.55
CA ARG A 123 20.86 -5.70 -1.55
C ARG A 123 21.26 -6.17 -0.15
N ASP A 124 21.41 -5.23 0.79
CA ASP A 124 21.96 -5.50 2.12
C ASP A 124 20.85 -5.89 3.12
N LEU A 125 19.59 -5.57 2.80
CA LEU A 125 18.45 -5.77 3.71
C LEU A 125 18.22 -7.24 4.08
N SER A 126 18.23 -8.14 3.10
CA SER A 126 18.02 -9.57 3.36
C SER A 126 19.13 -10.18 4.22
N PHE A 127 20.37 -9.74 4.00
CA PHE A 127 21.51 -10.14 4.81
C PHE A 127 21.32 -9.70 6.26
N VAL A 128 21.13 -8.40 6.51
CA VAL A 128 21.01 -7.88 7.88
C VAL A 128 19.80 -8.45 8.60
N CYS A 129 18.64 -8.54 7.94
CA CYS A 129 17.44 -9.12 8.55
C CYS A 129 17.61 -10.62 8.82
N GLY A 130 18.21 -11.36 7.90
CA GLY A 130 18.43 -12.81 8.05
C GLY A 130 19.46 -13.15 9.14
N MET A 131 20.51 -12.35 9.29
CA MET A 131 21.56 -12.60 10.29
C MET A 131 21.04 -12.58 11.73
N ARG A 132 19.94 -11.88 12.01
CA ARG A 132 19.23 -11.94 13.29
C ARG A 132 18.84 -13.38 13.67
N LEU A 133 18.37 -14.17 12.71
CA LEU A 133 18.03 -15.58 12.94
C LEU A 133 19.25 -16.44 13.24
N ALA A 134 20.42 -16.03 12.76
CA ALA A 134 21.70 -16.66 13.06
C ALA A 134 22.34 -16.12 14.35
N GLY A 135 21.60 -15.35 15.17
CA GLY A 135 22.08 -14.78 16.43
C GLY A 135 23.02 -13.60 16.28
N LYS A 136 23.10 -12.97 15.11
CA LYS A 136 23.92 -11.76 14.88
C LYS A 136 23.02 -10.57 14.57
N ASN A 137 22.99 -9.62 15.50
CA ASN A 137 22.20 -8.40 15.36
C ASN A 137 23.05 -7.29 14.73
N TYR A 138 22.51 -6.66 13.70
CA TYR A 138 23.08 -5.48 13.08
C TYR A 138 22.09 -4.33 13.13
N HIS A 139 22.63 -3.13 13.24
CA HIS A 139 21.90 -1.89 13.00
C HIS A 139 22.25 -1.39 11.59
N GLY A 140 21.46 -0.48 11.04
CA GLY A 140 21.90 0.20 9.85
C GLY A 140 21.01 1.32 9.38
N GLY A 141 21.70 2.34 8.84
CA GLY A 141 21.06 3.41 8.11
C GLY A 141 20.67 2.93 6.73
N THR A 142 19.41 3.08 6.35
CA THR A 142 18.95 2.76 4.99
C THR A 142 19.29 3.90 4.05
N THR A 143 19.83 3.60 2.87
CA THR A 143 20.03 4.59 1.78
C THR A 143 18.70 4.85 1.09
N ILE A 144 18.66 5.81 0.15
CA ILE A 144 17.48 6.06 -0.68
C ILE A 144 16.88 4.77 -1.24
N ALA A 145 17.67 3.91 -1.89
CA ALA A 145 17.18 2.63 -2.39
C ALA A 145 16.54 1.72 -1.33
N GLY A 146 17.16 1.61 -0.14
CA GLY A 146 16.62 0.80 0.96
C GLY A 146 15.35 1.41 1.57
N THR A 147 15.35 2.73 1.76
CA THR A 147 14.22 3.49 2.29
C THR A 147 13.01 3.41 1.35
N MET A 148 13.21 3.58 0.04
CA MET A 148 12.13 3.47 -0.96
C MET A 148 11.45 2.12 -0.93
N LEU A 149 12.23 1.02 -0.91
CA LEU A 149 11.66 -0.32 -0.84
C LEU A 149 10.80 -0.50 0.42
N LEU A 150 11.33 -0.14 1.58
CA LEU A 150 10.61 -0.30 2.85
C LEU A 150 9.41 0.64 2.97
N ALA A 151 9.50 1.86 2.45
CA ALA A 151 8.40 2.81 2.36
C ALA A 151 7.27 2.27 1.49
N HIS A 152 7.60 1.74 0.29
CA HIS A 152 6.62 1.13 -0.60
C HIS A 152 5.95 -0.09 0.03
N LEU A 153 6.72 -0.95 0.69
CA LEU A 153 6.19 -2.11 1.43
C LEU A 153 5.21 -1.70 2.55
N ALA A 154 5.43 -0.53 3.17
CA ALA A 154 4.52 0.06 4.15
C ALA A 154 3.31 0.77 3.51
N GLY A 155 3.36 1.12 2.21
CA GLY A 155 2.30 1.89 1.53
C GLY A 155 2.52 3.40 1.52
N ILE A 156 3.72 3.88 1.85
CA ILE A 156 4.08 5.29 1.82
C ILE A 156 4.48 5.69 0.39
N LYS A 157 3.88 6.77 -0.12
CA LYS A 157 4.06 7.23 -1.52
C LYS A 157 5.15 8.29 -1.69
N ILE A 158 5.54 8.99 -0.61
CA ILE A 158 6.42 10.17 -0.68
C ILE A 158 7.58 10.03 0.30
N PHE A 159 8.77 10.39 -0.17
CA PHE A 159 10.03 10.34 0.56
C PHE A 159 10.81 11.65 0.38
N GLY A 160 11.13 12.33 1.49
CA GLY A 160 12.01 13.51 1.51
C GLY A 160 13.44 13.16 1.91
N THR A 161 14.43 13.62 1.12
CA THR A 161 15.87 13.44 1.41
C THR A 161 16.68 14.67 0.97
N GLY A 162 17.98 14.69 1.26
CA GLY A 162 18.91 15.70 0.79
C GLY A 162 19.16 15.63 -0.72
N GLY A 163 19.77 14.55 -1.20
CA GLY A 163 20.22 14.46 -2.59
C GLY A 163 20.36 13.02 -3.06
N LEU A 164 19.90 12.75 -4.28
CA LEU A 164 19.95 11.43 -4.90
C LEU A 164 21.39 10.95 -5.10
N GLY A 165 21.62 9.63 -5.04
CA GLY A 165 22.77 9.04 -5.71
C GLY A 165 22.70 9.22 -7.23
N GLY A 166 23.60 8.62 -7.98
CA GLY A 166 23.57 8.75 -9.43
C GLY A 166 24.69 8.02 -10.13
N VAL A 167 24.88 8.37 -11.39
CA VAL A 167 26.01 7.90 -12.20
C VAL A 167 27.25 8.66 -11.74
N HIS A 168 28.30 7.95 -11.35
CA HIS A 168 29.57 8.59 -11.01
C HIS A 168 30.29 9.08 -12.28
N ARG A 169 31.13 10.12 -12.14
CA ARG A 169 31.99 10.55 -13.25
C ARG A 169 32.97 9.42 -13.59
N GLY A 170 33.09 9.08 -14.88
CA GLY A 170 33.88 7.94 -15.35
C GLY A 170 33.15 6.59 -15.33
N ALA A 171 31.86 6.56 -15.00
CA ALA A 171 31.05 5.34 -14.94
C ALA A 171 30.90 4.63 -16.30
N GLU A 172 31.13 5.32 -17.43
CA GLU A 172 31.21 4.68 -18.74
C GLU A 172 32.30 3.59 -18.81
N SER A 173 33.29 3.65 -17.92
CA SER A 173 34.34 2.66 -17.77
C SER A 173 34.22 1.88 -16.46
N SER A 174 33.97 2.57 -15.34
CA SER A 174 33.96 1.93 -14.01
C SER A 174 32.66 1.21 -13.66
N MET A 175 31.56 1.55 -14.34
CA MET A 175 30.20 1.11 -14.01
C MET A 175 29.76 1.44 -12.56
N ASP A 176 30.39 2.44 -11.93
CA ASP A 176 30.02 2.92 -10.60
C ASP A 176 28.73 3.75 -10.67
N ILE A 177 27.60 3.07 -10.56
CA ILE A 177 26.25 3.65 -10.66
C ILE A 177 25.48 3.32 -9.38
N SER A 178 24.88 4.34 -8.77
CA SER A 178 24.09 4.14 -7.55
C SER A 178 22.87 3.27 -7.81
N ALA A 179 22.65 2.30 -6.91
CA ALA A 179 21.45 1.47 -6.89
C ALA A 179 20.16 2.30 -6.67
N ASP A 180 20.27 3.57 -6.24
CA ASP A 180 19.13 4.46 -6.11
C ASP A 180 18.41 4.68 -7.45
N LEU A 181 19.15 4.70 -8.58
CA LEU A 181 18.55 4.93 -9.90
C LEU A 181 17.70 3.73 -10.35
N THR A 182 18.25 2.53 -10.25
CA THR A 182 17.50 1.29 -10.53
C THR A 182 16.35 1.08 -9.55
N GLU A 183 16.45 1.59 -8.31
CA GLU A 183 15.34 1.53 -7.38
C GLU A 183 14.18 2.44 -7.79
N LEU A 184 14.48 3.66 -8.25
CA LEU A 184 13.49 4.54 -8.86
C LEU A 184 12.82 3.87 -10.07
N GLY A 185 13.52 3.09 -10.88
CA GLY A 185 12.91 2.37 -12.02
C GLY A 185 11.85 1.33 -11.66
N ARG A 186 11.76 0.88 -10.40
CA ARG A 186 10.92 -0.28 -10.02
C ARG A 186 10.12 -0.15 -8.72
N THR A 187 10.21 0.98 -8.05
CA THR A 187 9.54 1.22 -6.78
C THR A 187 8.75 2.53 -6.86
N PRO A 188 7.40 2.48 -6.85
CA PRO A 188 6.55 3.65 -7.05
C PRO A 188 6.46 4.50 -5.78
N VAL A 189 7.56 5.17 -5.47
CA VAL A 189 7.70 6.17 -4.41
C VAL A 189 8.28 7.42 -5.03
N THR A 190 7.68 8.56 -4.71
CA THR A 190 8.17 9.88 -5.15
C THR A 190 9.26 10.36 -4.21
N VAL A 191 10.44 10.62 -4.77
CA VAL A 191 11.60 11.13 -4.04
C VAL A 191 11.72 12.62 -4.28
N ILE A 192 11.65 13.40 -3.20
CA ILE A 192 11.90 14.85 -3.22
C ILE A 192 13.27 15.11 -2.63
N SER A 193 14.15 15.70 -3.45
CA SER A 193 15.55 15.94 -3.11
C SER A 193 16.10 17.15 -3.87
N SER A 194 17.28 17.65 -3.53
CA SER A 194 17.93 18.75 -4.26
C SER A 194 18.67 18.28 -5.51
N GLY A 195 18.03 17.40 -6.29
CA GLY A 195 18.63 16.71 -7.42
C GLY A 195 19.59 15.61 -6.98
N SER A 196 20.55 15.26 -7.83
CA SER A 196 21.64 14.35 -7.48
C SER A 196 22.81 15.10 -6.84
N LYS A 197 23.59 14.40 -5.99
CA LYS A 197 24.79 14.97 -5.38
C LYS A 197 25.73 15.55 -6.46
N SER A 198 26.24 16.76 -6.24
CA SER A 198 26.92 17.56 -7.27
C SER A 198 28.23 16.97 -7.82
N PHE A 199 28.89 16.08 -7.08
CA PHE A 199 30.10 15.40 -7.53
C PHE A 199 29.83 14.24 -8.51
N LEU A 200 28.56 13.90 -8.73
CA LEU A 200 28.12 12.90 -9.70
C LEU A 200 28.06 13.50 -11.12
N ASP A 201 27.78 12.64 -12.10
CA ASP A 201 27.53 13.02 -13.48
C ASP A 201 26.02 13.25 -13.68
N ILE A 202 25.61 14.52 -13.62
CA ILE A 202 24.19 14.89 -13.73
C ILE A 202 23.60 14.54 -15.10
N PRO A 203 24.22 14.91 -16.25
CA PRO A 203 23.71 14.51 -17.55
C PRO A 203 23.48 13.01 -17.66
N ARG A 204 24.48 12.18 -17.34
CA ARG A 204 24.33 10.72 -17.42
C ARG A 204 23.34 10.16 -16.42
N THR A 205 23.18 10.80 -15.26
CA THR A 205 22.16 10.43 -14.29
C THR A 205 20.76 10.62 -14.86
N LEU A 206 20.50 11.74 -15.56
CA LEU A 206 19.21 11.99 -16.20
C LEU A 206 18.93 10.99 -17.34
N GLU A 207 19.92 10.71 -18.19
CA GLU A 207 19.81 9.69 -19.25
C GLU A 207 19.53 8.28 -18.69
N TYR A 208 20.16 7.92 -17.58
CA TYR A 208 19.91 6.65 -16.92
C TYR A 208 18.49 6.60 -16.34
N LEU A 209 18.01 7.68 -15.72
CA LEU A 209 16.64 7.76 -15.19
C LEU A 209 15.59 7.70 -16.30
N GLU A 210 15.85 8.31 -17.45
CA GLU A 210 15.01 8.16 -18.64
C GLU A 210 14.94 6.70 -19.08
N THR A 211 16.09 6.02 -19.14
CA THR A 211 16.17 4.59 -19.50
C THR A 211 15.38 3.69 -18.54
N GLU A 212 15.39 4.02 -17.24
CA GLU A 212 14.64 3.31 -16.20
C GLU A 212 13.15 3.71 -16.13
N GLY A 213 12.67 4.61 -16.99
CA GLY A 213 11.27 5.04 -17.03
C GLY A 213 10.86 5.89 -15.81
N VAL A 214 11.80 6.63 -15.22
CA VAL A 214 11.57 7.48 -14.04
C VAL A 214 11.15 8.87 -14.48
N GLY A 215 9.99 9.33 -14.00
CA GLY A 215 9.55 10.70 -14.24
C GLY A 215 10.40 11.69 -13.43
N VAL A 216 11.08 12.60 -14.11
CA VAL A 216 11.92 13.64 -13.48
C VAL A 216 11.32 15.03 -13.72
N GLY A 217 11.14 15.79 -12.65
CA GLY A 217 10.73 17.19 -12.74
C GLY A 217 11.41 18.06 -11.69
N THR A 218 11.61 19.34 -11.99
CA THR A 218 12.17 20.30 -11.03
C THR A 218 11.13 21.34 -10.66
N PHE A 219 11.00 21.63 -9.37
CA PHE A 219 10.13 22.70 -8.91
C PHE A 219 10.59 24.05 -9.45
N ALA A 220 9.66 24.78 -10.07
CA ALA A 220 9.88 26.08 -10.67
C ALA A 220 10.32 27.11 -9.64
N ASP A 221 9.86 26.96 -8.39
CA ASP A 221 10.21 27.80 -7.22
C ASP A 221 10.20 29.31 -7.48
N GLY A 222 9.23 29.76 -8.29
CA GLY A 222 9.02 31.15 -8.68
C GLY A 222 9.76 31.57 -9.96
N ARG A 223 10.62 30.73 -10.51
CA ARG A 223 11.19 30.87 -11.86
C ARG A 223 10.13 30.49 -12.90
N LYS A 224 10.29 30.95 -14.15
CA LYS A 224 9.37 30.69 -15.26
C LYS A 224 10.06 29.90 -16.36
N GLY A 225 9.29 29.04 -17.04
CA GLY A 225 9.77 28.26 -18.17
C GLY A 225 10.69 27.12 -17.75
N SER A 226 11.56 26.68 -18.67
CA SER A 226 12.45 25.53 -18.43
C SER A 226 13.55 25.88 -17.42
N VAL A 227 13.43 25.34 -16.21
CA VAL A 227 14.41 25.50 -15.14
C VAL A 227 15.53 24.46 -15.22
N ASP A 228 16.68 24.82 -14.68
CA ASP A 228 17.81 23.89 -14.53
C ASP A 228 17.50 22.85 -13.45
N PHE A 229 17.93 21.62 -13.71
CA PHE A 229 18.01 20.60 -12.68
C PHE A 229 19.04 21.04 -11.61
N PRO A 230 18.73 20.96 -10.30
CA PRO A 230 19.64 21.41 -9.26
C PRO A 230 20.82 20.46 -9.06
N ALA A 231 21.98 21.03 -8.73
CA ALA A 231 23.20 20.30 -8.40
C ALA A 231 23.45 20.34 -6.89
N PHE A 232 22.52 19.76 -6.11
CA PHE A 232 22.61 19.63 -4.66
C PHE A 232 22.80 20.97 -3.94
N TRP A 233 24.04 21.40 -3.66
CA TRP A 233 24.33 22.70 -3.06
C TRP A 233 24.07 23.89 -3.99
N SER A 234 24.18 23.67 -5.30
CA SER A 234 23.98 24.70 -6.32
C SER A 234 22.57 24.61 -6.87
N ARG A 235 21.90 25.75 -7.01
CA ARG A 235 20.52 25.84 -7.51
C ARG A 235 20.39 25.39 -8.96
N ASP A 236 21.41 25.67 -9.76
CA ASP A 236 21.43 25.40 -11.19
C ASP A 236 22.66 24.54 -11.51
N SER A 237 22.47 23.43 -12.23
CA SER A 237 23.55 22.54 -12.66
C SER A 237 24.16 22.93 -13.99
N GLY A 238 23.50 23.80 -14.77
CA GLY A 238 23.78 24.01 -16.19
C GLY A 238 23.09 22.98 -17.11
N VAL A 239 22.35 22.02 -16.55
CA VAL A 239 21.58 21.01 -17.28
C VAL A 239 20.09 21.29 -17.08
N LYS A 240 19.33 21.33 -18.17
CA LYS A 240 17.87 21.54 -18.10
C LYS A 240 17.17 20.35 -17.49
N SER A 241 16.19 20.62 -16.64
CA SER A 241 15.33 19.57 -16.13
C SER A 241 14.39 19.06 -17.22
N PRO A 242 14.11 17.74 -17.30
CA PRO A 242 13.19 17.19 -18.30
C PRO A 242 11.79 17.82 -18.23
N THR A 243 11.31 18.10 -17.02
CA THR A 243 10.01 18.75 -16.78
C THR A 243 10.15 19.82 -15.69
N THR A 244 9.35 20.87 -15.78
CA THR A 244 9.20 21.88 -14.72
C THR A 244 7.87 21.67 -14.01
N ILE A 245 7.88 21.67 -12.68
CA ILE A 245 6.70 21.51 -11.83
C ILE A 245 6.45 22.83 -11.13
N GLU A 246 5.29 23.45 -11.33
CA GLU A 246 5.07 24.81 -10.86
C GLU A 246 4.94 24.89 -9.34
N ASN A 247 4.23 23.94 -8.74
CA ASN A 247 3.94 23.95 -7.30
C ASN A 247 3.58 22.55 -6.77
N GLU A 248 3.33 22.49 -5.47
CA GLU A 248 3.05 21.25 -4.74
C GLU A 248 1.70 20.61 -5.12
N ILE A 249 0.73 21.40 -5.62
CA ILE A 249 -0.56 20.90 -6.10
C ILE A 249 -0.36 20.12 -7.41
N GLU A 250 0.43 20.68 -8.34
CA GLU A 250 0.77 19.99 -9.58
C GLU A 250 1.57 18.71 -9.31
N ALA A 251 2.54 18.77 -8.40
CA ALA A 251 3.28 17.59 -7.95
C ALA A 251 2.33 16.50 -7.44
N ALA A 252 1.37 16.85 -6.57
CA ALA A 252 0.37 15.91 -6.06
C ALA A 252 -0.49 15.30 -7.18
N ALA A 253 -0.92 16.10 -8.16
CA ALA A 253 -1.68 15.62 -9.31
C ALA A 253 -0.90 14.61 -10.17
N ILE A 254 0.40 14.86 -10.41
CA ILE A 254 1.28 13.94 -11.13
C ILE A 254 1.43 12.61 -10.36
N ILE A 255 1.67 12.68 -9.05
CA ILE A 255 1.80 11.49 -8.19
C ILE A 255 0.50 10.67 -8.22
N HIS A 256 -0.63 11.35 -8.06
CA HIS A 256 -1.93 10.70 -8.10
C HIS A 256 -2.18 10.01 -9.45
N ALA A 257 -1.90 10.69 -10.57
CA ALA A 257 -2.01 10.11 -11.91
C ALA A 257 -1.12 8.87 -12.08
N GLN A 258 0.13 8.92 -11.59
CA GLN A 258 1.05 7.76 -11.63
C GLN A 258 0.44 6.54 -10.94
N HIS A 259 -0.10 6.73 -9.72
CA HIS A 259 -0.70 5.63 -8.95
C HIS A 259 -2.00 5.13 -9.57
N SER A 260 -2.85 6.02 -10.09
CA SER A 260 -4.10 5.67 -10.78
C SER A 260 -3.85 4.89 -12.07
N LEU A 261 -2.76 5.19 -12.78
CA LEU A 261 -2.31 4.44 -13.96
C LEU A 261 -1.51 3.17 -13.62
N GLN A 262 -1.28 2.89 -12.33
CA GLN A 262 -0.51 1.74 -11.83
C GLN A 262 0.92 1.66 -12.37
N ILE A 263 1.53 2.79 -12.70
CA ILE A 263 2.94 2.87 -13.13
C ILE A 263 3.84 2.44 -11.96
N GLN A 264 4.79 1.54 -12.25
CA GLN A 264 5.61 0.86 -11.22
C GLN A 264 6.97 1.52 -10.96
N SER A 265 7.32 2.57 -11.72
CA SER A 265 8.47 3.43 -11.43
C SER A 265 8.11 4.51 -10.40
N GLY A 266 9.13 5.06 -9.76
CA GLY A 266 9.04 6.24 -8.90
C GLY A 266 9.17 7.54 -9.70
N LEU A 267 9.10 8.65 -8.96
CA LEU A 267 9.31 9.99 -9.49
C LEU A 267 10.48 10.63 -8.76
N LEU A 268 11.26 11.44 -9.48
CA LEU A 268 12.25 12.34 -8.90
C LEU A 268 11.76 13.78 -9.06
N PHE A 269 11.34 14.37 -7.95
CA PHE A 269 10.96 15.78 -7.91
C PHE A 269 12.07 16.59 -7.26
N ALA A 270 12.86 17.24 -8.10
CA ALA A 270 14.01 18.00 -7.68
C ALA A 270 13.61 19.38 -7.13
N ASN A 271 13.99 19.66 -5.90
CA ASN A 271 13.75 20.92 -5.20
C ASN A 271 15.07 21.71 -5.06
N PRO A 272 15.22 22.84 -5.77
CA PRO A 272 16.43 23.64 -5.70
C PRO A 272 16.81 24.05 -4.28
N CYS A 273 18.12 24.08 -3.98
CA CYS A 273 18.62 24.58 -2.70
C CYS A 273 18.09 26.00 -2.41
N PRO A 274 17.67 26.32 -1.16
CA PRO A 274 17.25 27.67 -0.81
C PRO A 274 18.28 28.73 -1.21
N SER A 275 17.84 29.87 -1.77
CA SER A 275 18.73 30.90 -2.31
C SER A 275 19.70 31.49 -1.28
N ASP A 276 19.29 31.56 -0.01
CA ASP A 276 20.09 32.02 1.13
C ASP A 276 21.09 30.98 1.65
N ALA A 277 21.03 29.75 1.13
CA ALA A 277 21.89 28.62 1.49
C ALA A 277 22.74 28.12 0.30
N ALA A 278 22.37 28.50 -0.92
CA ALA A 278 22.97 28.02 -2.14
C ALA A 278 24.43 28.43 -2.28
N ILE A 279 25.27 27.50 -2.73
CA ILE A 279 26.66 27.78 -3.06
C ILE A 279 26.76 27.96 -4.59
N PRO A 280 27.41 29.02 -5.09
CA PRO A 280 27.57 29.22 -6.53
C PRO A 280 28.24 28.02 -7.22
N LYS A 281 27.74 27.67 -8.40
CA LYS A 281 28.20 26.51 -9.17
C LYS A 281 29.70 26.52 -9.42
N ASP A 282 30.26 27.62 -9.93
CA ASP A 282 31.69 27.72 -10.27
C ASP A 282 32.60 27.47 -9.05
N LYS A 283 32.16 27.94 -7.88
CA LYS A 283 32.86 27.70 -6.60
C LYS A 283 32.78 26.22 -6.22
N MET A 284 31.62 25.60 -6.32
CA MET A 284 31.46 24.18 -6.03
C MET A 284 32.21 23.28 -7.01
N ASP A 285 32.17 23.58 -8.30
CA ASP A 285 32.85 22.80 -9.33
C ASP A 285 34.36 22.75 -9.10
N SER A 286 34.96 23.87 -8.70
CA SER A 286 36.38 23.95 -8.33
C SER A 286 36.72 23.04 -7.15
N LEU A 287 35.88 23.04 -6.10
CA LEU A 287 36.06 22.19 -4.92
C LEU A 287 35.88 20.71 -5.24
N ILE A 288 34.89 20.38 -6.08
CA ILE A 288 34.58 19.02 -6.50
C ILE A 288 35.70 18.44 -7.37
N ALA A 289 36.21 19.22 -8.32
CA ALA A 289 37.32 18.79 -9.18
C ALA A 289 38.54 18.41 -8.35
N GLU A 290 38.88 19.24 -7.36
CA GLU A 290 39.99 18.95 -6.45
C GLU A 290 39.73 17.73 -5.55
N ALA A 291 38.51 17.59 -5.01
CA ALA A 291 38.14 16.43 -4.19
C ALA A 291 38.20 15.10 -4.98
N ILE A 292 37.76 15.10 -6.24
CA ILE A 292 37.83 13.93 -7.13
C ILE A 292 39.29 13.58 -7.43
N ARG A 293 40.12 14.57 -7.76
CA ARG A 293 41.56 14.38 -8.00
C ARG A 293 42.25 13.74 -6.78
N GLN A 294 41.91 14.18 -5.57
CA GLN A 294 42.44 13.58 -4.34
C GLN A 294 41.89 12.16 -4.10
N ALA A 295 40.63 11.88 -4.45
CA ALA A 295 40.04 10.54 -4.32
C ALA A 295 40.77 9.53 -5.22
N GLU A 296 40.98 9.88 -6.49
CA GLU A 296 41.75 9.08 -7.45
C GLU A 296 43.18 8.82 -6.97
N ALA A 297 43.89 9.86 -6.51
CA ALA A 297 45.24 9.74 -5.98
C ALA A 297 45.33 8.83 -4.74
N SER A 298 44.26 8.73 -3.95
CA SER A 298 44.18 7.86 -2.77
C SER A 298 43.70 6.44 -3.07
N GLY A 299 43.26 6.15 -4.30
CA GLY A 299 42.70 4.86 -4.69
C GLY A 299 41.32 4.55 -4.08
N ALA A 300 40.59 5.57 -3.60
CA ALA A 300 39.26 5.42 -3.04
C ALA A 300 38.26 5.04 -4.15
N THR A 301 37.73 3.82 -4.12
CA THR A 301 36.84 3.27 -5.16
C THR A 301 35.59 2.64 -4.57
N GLY A 302 34.55 2.47 -5.40
CA GLY A 302 33.29 1.83 -5.02
C GLY A 302 32.60 2.51 -3.82
N LYS A 303 32.19 1.72 -2.83
CA LYS A 303 31.40 2.21 -1.68
C LYS A 303 32.12 3.26 -0.82
N ASP A 304 33.46 3.28 -0.85
CA ASP A 304 34.30 4.17 -0.04
C ASP A 304 34.57 5.51 -0.75
N ASN A 305 34.29 5.61 -2.05
CA ASN A 305 34.49 6.81 -2.87
C ASN A 305 33.61 7.99 -2.40
N THR A 306 32.31 7.76 -2.25
CA THR A 306 31.36 8.83 -1.84
C THR A 306 31.70 9.44 -0.48
N PRO A 307 31.93 8.67 0.60
CA PRO A 307 32.35 9.22 1.89
C PRO A 307 33.65 10.02 1.80
N PHE A 308 34.64 9.56 1.01
CA PHE A 308 35.90 10.26 0.82
C PHE A 308 35.69 11.65 0.17
N ILE A 309 34.97 11.69 -0.95
CA ILE A 309 34.70 12.93 -1.68
C ILE A 309 33.95 13.93 -0.80
N LEU A 310 32.90 13.50 -0.09
CA LEU A 310 32.14 14.37 0.80
C LEU A 310 33.00 14.93 1.95
N SER A 311 33.88 14.10 2.52
CA SER A 311 34.83 14.53 3.56
C SER A 311 35.80 15.59 3.01
N LYS A 312 36.35 15.38 1.81
CA LYS A 312 37.24 16.35 1.16
C LYS A 312 36.54 17.64 0.77
N ILE A 313 35.32 17.58 0.26
CA ILE A 313 34.54 18.79 -0.02
C ILE A 313 34.28 19.58 1.27
N LYS A 314 33.99 18.92 2.39
CA LYS A 314 33.84 19.58 3.70
C LYS A 314 35.13 20.30 4.12
N GLU A 315 36.28 19.63 4.00
CA GLU A 315 37.59 20.20 4.30
C GLU A 315 37.90 21.42 3.40
N LEU A 316 37.83 21.24 2.08
CA LEU A 316 38.16 22.27 1.08
C LEU A 316 37.21 23.47 1.13
N SER A 317 35.97 23.27 1.57
CA SER A 317 34.99 24.35 1.73
C SER A 317 35.08 25.08 3.08
N ASN A 318 36.04 24.73 3.94
CA ASN A 318 36.11 25.20 5.33
C ASN A 318 34.78 25.04 6.08
N GLY A 319 34.06 23.94 5.82
CA GLY A 319 32.78 23.63 6.44
C GLY A 319 31.56 24.37 5.87
N ALA A 320 31.72 25.23 4.86
CA ALA A 320 30.60 26.00 4.29
C ALA A 320 29.48 25.13 3.70
N THR A 321 29.78 23.88 3.32
CA THR A 321 28.78 22.93 2.79
C THR A 321 27.85 22.34 3.84
N ILE A 322 28.20 22.40 5.13
CA ILE A 322 27.38 21.85 6.22
C ILE A 322 26.07 22.63 6.40
N PRO A 323 26.08 23.96 6.61
CA PRO A 323 24.83 24.72 6.77
C PRO A 323 23.98 24.70 5.50
N ALA A 324 24.61 24.69 4.32
CA ALA A 324 23.90 24.55 3.05
C ALA A 324 23.20 23.19 2.94
N ASN A 325 23.89 22.11 3.32
CA ASN A 325 23.33 20.76 3.33
C ASN A 325 22.17 20.62 4.33
N GLN A 326 22.29 21.22 5.50
CA GLN A 326 21.21 21.20 6.47
C GLN A 326 19.96 21.93 5.93
N LYS A 327 20.12 23.16 5.44
CA LYS A 327 19.00 23.97 4.91
C LYS A 327 18.32 23.32 3.70
N LEU A 328 19.07 22.70 2.80
CA LEU A 328 18.46 22.01 1.65
C LEU A 328 17.67 20.77 2.10
N ILE A 329 18.15 20.00 3.09
CA ILE A 329 17.42 18.84 3.60
C ILE A 329 16.10 19.30 4.25
N GLU A 330 16.16 20.34 5.08
CA GLU A 330 14.98 20.92 5.71
C GLU A 330 13.96 21.40 4.66
N SER A 331 14.42 22.06 3.60
CA SER A 331 13.58 22.52 2.48
C SER A 331 12.91 21.35 1.76
N ASN A 332 13.65 20.27 1.49
CA ASN A 332 13.13 19.09 0.81
C ASN A 332 12.09 18.35 1.64
N VAL A 333 12.34 18.16 2.94
CA VAL A 333 11.40 17.51 3.86
C VAL A 333 10.12 18.35 4.02
N ARG A 334 10.25 19.67 4.12
CA ARG A 334 9.10 20.58 4.13
C ARG A 334 8.28 20.44 2.86
N ARG A 335 8.92 20.53 1.69
CA ARG A 335 8.24 20.40 0.40
C ARG A 335 7.58 19.02 0.24
N ALA A 336 8.27 17.95 0.64
CA ALA A 336 7.70 16.61 0.63
C ALA A 336 6.43 16.49 1.48
N THR A 337 6.41 17.16 2.62
CA THR A 337 5.24 17.17 3.50
C THR A 337 4.07 17.94 2.90
N ILE A 338 4.34 19.10 2.30
CA ILE A 338 3.31 19.88 1.63
C ILE A 338 2.74 19.09 0.44
N VAL A 339 3.59 18.47 -0.40
CA VAL A 339 3.14 17.60 -1.49
C VAL A 339 2.30 16.42 -0.98
N ALA A 340 2.69 15.79 0.13
CA ALA A 340 1.91 14.71 0.73
C ALA A 340 0.54 15.18 1.23
N ARG A 341 0.47 16.41 1.75
CA ARG A 341 -0.79 17.04 2.17
C ARG A 341 -1.68 17.34 0.97
N GLU A 342 -1.14 17.96 -0.07
CA GLU A 342 -1.91 18.24 -1.30
C GLU A 342 -2.39 16.94 -1.96
N LEU A 343 -1.59 15.87 -1.92
CA LEU A 343 -2.00 14.54 -2.41
C LEU A 343 -3.18 13.97 -1.59
N ALA A 344 -3.13 14.04 -0.26
CA ALA A 344 -4.24 13.59 0.59
C ALA A 344 -5.53 14.40 0.35
N ILE A 345 -5.41 15.71 0.16
CA ILE A 345 -6.54 16.60 -0.19
C ILE A 345 -7.11 16.20 -1.56
N LEU A 346 -6.26 15.98 -2.56
CA LEU A 346 -6.68 15.59 -3.90
C LEU A 346 -7.42 14.23 -3.88
N GLU A 347 -6.84 13.23 -3.22
CA GLU A 347 -7.42 11.89 -3.11
C GLU A 347 -8.77 11.92 -2.38
N SER A 348 -8.87 12.66 -1.26
CA SER A 348 -10.14 12.82 -0.55
C SER A 348 -11.20 13.57 -1.36
N THR A 349 -10.80 14.60 -2.12
CA THR A 349 -11.70 15.36 -2.99
C THR A 349 -12.24 14.48 -4.11
N GLN A 350 -11.40 13.62 -4.70
CA GLN A 350 -11.85 12.68 -5.71
C GLN A 350 -12.76 11.59 -5.14
N ASP A 351 -12.45 11.04 -3.97
CA ASP A 351 -13.31 10.09 -3.27
C ASP A 351 -14.70 10.72 -3.00
N GLN A 352 -14.74 11.99 -2.60
CA GLN A 352 -15.98 12.74 -2.40
C GLN A 352 -16.71 13.04 -3.71
N ALA A 353 -15.99 13.42 -4.77
CA ALA A 353 -16.57 13.68 -6.10
C ALA A 353 -17.14 12.40 -6.73
N GLN A 354 -16.52 11.26 -6.47
CA GLN A 354 -17.02 9.93 -6.85
C GLN A 354 -18.10 9.41 -5.87
N GLY A 355 -18.37 10.15 -4.78
CA GLY A 355 -19.17 9.69 -3.64
C GLY A 355 -20.07 10.75 -2.97
N TYR A 356 -20.59 11.75 -3.70
CA TYR A 356 -21.67 12.63 -3.23
C TYR A 356 -22.54 13.18 -4.37
N VAL A 357 -23.64 12.47 -4.67
CA VAL A 357 -24.93 13.09 -4.99
C VAL A 357 -25.61 13.30 -3.63
N SER A 358 -25.42 14.46 -3.00
CA SER A 358 -26.27 14.82 -1.86
C SER A 358 -27.68 15.07 -2.39
N THR A 359 -28.62 14.29 -1.89
CA THR A 359 -30.01 14.68 -1.78
C THR A 359 -30.11 15.99 -1.01
N ASN A 360 -30.50 17.06 -1.70
CA ASN A 360 -31.32 18.14 -1.17
C ASN A 360 -32.07 18.81 -2.34
N SER A 361 -33.35 18.42 -2.46
CA SER A 361 -34.46 19.21 -2.97
C SER A 361 -34.29 19.94 -4.32
N ILE A 362 -34.74 19.29 -5.40
CA ILE A 362 -35.45 19.97 -6.50
C ILE A 362 -36.78 19.23 -6.71
N PRO A 363 -37.93 19.94 -6.70
CA PRO A 363 -39.23 19.33 -6.96
C PRO A 363 -39.36 19.10 -8.46
N VAL A 364 -39.57 17.86 -8.88
CA VAL A 364 -39.98 17.59 -10.27
C VAL A 364 -41.49 17.49 -10.29
N LEU A 365 -42.06 18.55 -10.87
CA LEU A 365 -43.45 18.70 -11.29
C LEU A 365 -43.94 17.49 -12.10
N SER A 366 -45.22 17.23 -11.95
CA SER A 366 -46.01 16.19 -12.60
C SER A 366 -46.26 16.43 -14.11
N SER A 367 -46.14 15.32 -14.87
CA SER A 367 -46.90 14.93 -16.10
C SER A 367 -46.62 15.64 -17.45
N PRO A 368 -47.03 15.07 -18.61
CA PRO A 368 -47.31 13.67 -19.00
C PRO A 368 -46.60 13.21 -20.31
N ALA A 369 -46.75 11.92 -20.65
CA ALA A 369 -46.29 11.28 -21.90
C ALA A 369 -46.87 11.89 -23.20
N PRO A 370 -46.19 11.69 -24.34
CA PRO A 370 -46.77 10.96 -25.49
C PRO A 370 -45.76 9.99 -26.15
N SER A 371 -46.06 8.71 -26.35
CA SER A 371 -46.68 8.06 -27.51
C SER A 371 -45.89 8.09 -28.84
N SER A 372 -45.57 6.86 -29.30
CA SER A 372 -45.61 6.33 -30.69
C SER A 372 -44.65 6.85 -31.79
N GLU A 373 -43.90 5.84 -32.30
CA GLU A 373 -43.69 5.49 -33.71
C GLU A 373 -42.56 6.07 -34.58
N SER A 374 -41.70 5.12 -34.99
CA SER A 374 -41.14 4.90 -36.33
C SER A 374 -40.08 5.87 -36.89
N ARG A 375 -38.89 5.32 -37.14
CA ARG A 375 -38.27 5.36 -38.48
C ARG A 375 -37.16 4.31 -38.61
N LEU A 376 -37.37 3.45 -39.59
CA LEU A 376 -36.40 2.53 -40.17
C LEU A 376 -35.29 3.31 -40.91
N SER A 377 -34.06 2.81 -40.86
CA SER A 377 -33.20 2.78 -42.05
C SER A 377 -32.07 1.76 -41.88
N ASN A 378 -32.01 0.88 -42.87
CA ASN A 378 -31.14 -0.28 -43.04
C ASN A 378 -29.64 0.04 -43.11
N ALA A 379 -28.83 -0.83 -42.52
CA ALA A 379 -27.60 -1.34 -43.15
C ALA A 379 -27.18 -2.65 -42.46
N SER A 380 -27.19 -3.76 -43.22
CA SER A 380 -26.73 -5.08 -42.82
C SER A 380 -25.19 -5.14 -42.74
N PRO A 381 -24.65 -6.02 -41.88
CA PRO A 381 -23.53 -6.87 -42.30
C PRO A 381 -23.86 -8.36 -42.18
N SER A 382 -23.32 -9.12 -43.13
CA SER A 382 -23.41 -10.57 -43.30
C SER A 382 -22.97 -11.40 -42.07
N PRO A 383 -23.43 -12.65 -41.94
CA PRO A 383 -23.20 -13.47 -40.76
C PRO A 383 -21.77 -14.04 -40.74
N ALA A 384 -21.06 -13.85 -39.64
CA ALA A 384 -19.91 -14.66 -39.29
C ALA A 384 -20.39 -15.99 -38.71
N GLU A 385 -19.82 -17.09 -39.20
CA GLU A 385 -20.08 -18.45 -38.77
C GLU A 385 -19.83 -18.63 -37.26
N PRO A 386 -20.64 -19.45 -36.56
CA PRO A 386 -20.45 -19.70 -35.13
C PRO A 386 -19.23 -20.59 -34.91
N ALA A 387 -18.25 -20.08 -34.17
CA ALA A 387 -17.24 -20.91 -33.55
C ALA A 387 -17.92 -21.92 -32.63
N THR A 388 -17.75 -23.20 -32.95
CA THR A 388 -18.17 -24.35 -32.14
C THR A 388 -17.64 -24.23 -30.71
N SER A 389 -18.52 -23.87 -29.78
CA SER A 389 -18.26 -23.97 -28.35
C SER A 389 -18.33 -25.44 -27.94
N THR A 390 -17.20 -26.02 -27.56
CA THR A 390 -17.15 -27.24 -26.75
C THR A 390 -18.03 -27.08 -25.51
N PRO A 391 -18.81 -28.10 -25.10
CA PRO A 391 -19.67 -27.99 -23.93
C PRO A 391 -18.81 -27.83 -22.68
N GLN A 392 -18.87 -26.65 -22.06
CA GLN A 392 -18.29 -26.43 -20.73
C GLN A 392 -19.07 -27.31 -19.75
N THR A 393 -18.40 -28.34 -19.23
CA THR A 393 -18.89 -29.13 -18.10
C THR A 393 -19.15 -28.19 -16.92
N VAL A 394 -20.41 -28.09 -16.49
CA VAL A 394 -20.79 -27.31 -15.30
C VAL A 394 -20.03 -27.89 -14.10
N PRO A 395 -19.22 -27.10 -13.37
CA PRO A 395 -18.44 -27.60 -12.26
C PRO A 395 -19.37 -28.08 -11.14
N SER A 396 -19.15 -29.32 -10.65
CA SER A 396 -19.93 -29.91 -9.57
C SER A 396 -19.74 -29.13 -8.27
N ILE A 397 -20.83 -28.95 -7.51
CA ILE A 397 -20.83 -28.25 -6.21
C ILE A 397 -20.71 -29.30 -5.11
N ASP A 398 -19.64 -29.24 -4.30
CA ASP A 398 -19.45 -30.16 -3.18
C ASP A 398 -20.19 -29.68 -1.93
N ILE A 399 -20.17 -28.37 -1.68
CA ILE A 399 -20.73 -27.74 -0.48
C ILE A 399 -21.65 -26.59 -0.87
N LEU A 400 -22.89 -26.66 -0.40
CA LEU A 400 -23.88 -25.60 -0.53
C LEU A 400 -24.00 -24.87 0.81
N VAL A 401 -23.91 -23.55 0.80
CA VAL A 401 -24.04 -22.74 2.02
C VAL A 401 -25.15 -21.72 1.80
N ALA A 402 -26.17 -21.73 2.64
CA ALA A 402 -27.30 -20.81 2.57
C ALA A 402 -27.35 -19.90 3.81
N GLY A 403 -27.28 -18.59 3.62
CA GLY A 403 -27.32 -17.65 4.74
C GLY A 403 -26.77 -16.27 4.42
N ALA A 404 -26.47 -15.49 5.44
CA ALA A 404 -26.12 -14.08 5.30
C ALA A 404 -24.74 -13.87 4.67
N LEU A 405 -24.71 -12.99 3.68
CA LEU A 405 -23.56 -12.23 3.23
C LEU A 405 -23.75 -10.81 3.75
N ALA A 406 -22.94 -10.41 4.72
CA ALA A 406 -23.11 -9.13 5.43
C ALA A 406 -21.86 -8.27 5.33
N VAL A 407 -22.04 -6.97 5.54
CA VAL A 407 -20.94 -6.04 5.78
C VAL A 407 -20.80 -5.85 7.29
N ASP A 408 -19.66 -6.26 7.82
CA ASP A 408 -19.37 -6.22 9.26
C ASP A 408 -18.54 -4.98 9.58
N PHE A 409 -18.94 -4.24 10.61
CA PHE A 409 -18.22 -3.12 11.20
C PHE A 409 -17.74 -3.52 12.60
N SER A 410 -16.43 -3.46 12.83
CA SER A 410 -15.82 -3.63 14.16
C SER A 410 -15.38 -2.27 14.68
N CYS A 411 -16.06 -1.77 15.70
CA CYS A 411 -15.82 -0.50 16.36
C CYS A 411 -15.06 -0.75 17.67
N ASP A 412 -13.73 -0.68 17.64
CA ASP A 412 -12.88 -0.90 18.81
C ASP A 412 -12.79 0.40 19.63
N TYR A 413 -13.32 0.43 20.85
CA TYR A 413 -13.26 1.61 21.72
C TYR A 413 -11.82 2.02 22.02
N ALA A 414 -11.51 3.29 21.80
CA ALA A 414 -10.15 3.85 21.86
C ALA A 414 -10.14 5.17 22.64
N PRO A 415 -10.24 5.14 23.99
CA PRO A 415 -10.31 6.34 24.82
C PRO A 415 -9.07 7.23 24.67
N PHE A 416 -9.25 8.54 24.85
CA PHE A 416 -8.13 9.49 24.83
C PHE A 416 -7.16 9.23 26.00
N SER A 417 -5.87 9.55 25.81
CA SER A 417 -4.77 9.20 26.73
C SER A 417 -4.89 9.74 28.16
N SER A 418 -5.80 10.69 28.42
CA SER A 418 -6.07 11.25 29.74
C SER A 418 -7.09 10.47 30.57
N SER A 419 -7.80 9.49 29.99
CA SER A 419 -8.85 8.70 30.67
C SER A 419 -8.46 7.22 30.79
N THR A 420 -7.43 6.92 31.58
CA THR A 420 -6.88 5.56 31.73
C THR A 420 -7.80 4.57 32.46
N ASN A 421 -8.87 5.04 33.12
CA ASN A 421 -9.76 4.17 33.90
C ASN A 421 -11.05 3.75 33.18
N GLN A 422 -11.32 4.24 31.97
CA GLN A 422 -12.54 3.90 31.25
C GLN A 422 -12.26 2.80 30.20
N LEU A 423 -12.71 1.58 30.51
CA LEU A 423 -12.50 0.41 29.64
C LEU A 423 -13.66 0.20 28.66
N ASP A 424 -14.89 0.47 29.07
CA ASP A 424 -16.07 0.29 28.24
C ASP A 424 -16.55 1.62 27.62
N PRO A 425 -17.13 1.57 26.40
CA PRO A 425 -17.76 2.74 25.80
C PRO A 425 -18.91 3.25 26.67
N SER A 426 -18.98 4.57 26.85
CA SER A 426 -20.09 5.22 27.55
C SER A 426 -21.37 5.13 26.73
N PRO A 427 -22.49 4.63 27.29
CA PRO A 427 -23.78 4.69 26.62
C PRO A 427 -24.27 6.15 26.49
N HIS A 428 -25.18 6.39 25.54
CA HIS A 428 -25.82 7.70 25.32
C HIS A 428 -24.87 8.86 24.96
N THR A 429 -23.64 8.57 24.51
CA THR A 429 -22.70 9.57 23.99
C THR A 429 -21.89 9.00 22.82
N SER A 430 -21.15 9.87 22.14
CA SER A 430 -20.20 9.46 21.11
C SER A 430 -18.91 8.96 21.76
N ASN A 431 -18.42 7.81 21.30
CA ASN A 431 -17.23 7.17 21.85
C ASN A 431 -16.12 7.20 20.80
N PRO A 432 -14.91 7.69 21.14
CA PRO A 432 -13.74 7.55 20.29
C PRO A 432 -13.48 6.07 20.00
N ALA A 433 -13.39 5.70 18.72
CA ALA A 433 -13.24 4.30 18.31
C ALA A 433 -12.45 4.18 17.00
N ILE A 434 -11.82 3.03 16.81
CA ILE A 434 -11.25 2.60 15.54
C ILE A 434 -12.28 1.70 14.86
N ILE A 435 -12.83 2.15 13.74
CA ILE A 435 -13.85 1.41 12.99
C ILE A 435 -13.21 0.70 11.79
N ARG A 436 -13.37 -0.61 11.72
CA ARG A 436 -12.95 -1.43 10.57
C ARG A 436 -14.17 -2.01 9.88
N GLN A 437 -14.14 -2.05 8.55
CA GLN A 437 -15.18 -2.69 7.75
C GLN A 437 -14.62 -3.94 7.06
N THR A 438 -15.35 -5.05 7.13
CA THR A 438 -14.99 -6.31 6.47
C THR A 438 -16.22 -6.96 5.85
N LEU A 439 -16.00 -7.82 4.85
CA LEU A 439 -17.06 -8.72 4.39
C LEU A 439 -17.23 -9.86 5.39
N GLY A 440 -18.45 -10.02 5.90
CA GLY A 440 -18.81 -10.97 6.94
C GLY A 440 -20.14 -11.65 6.67
N GLY A 441 -20.83 -12.01 7.75
CA GLY A 441 -21.94 -12.97 7.72
C GLY A 441 -21.45 -14.41 7.96
N VAL A 442 -22.17 -15.14 8.81
CA VAL A 442 -21.74 -16.47 9.27
C VAL A 442 -21.66 -17.45 8.11
N ALA A 443 -22.68 -17.49 7.26
CA ALA A 443 -22.69 -18.31 6.04
C ALA A 443 -21.54 -17.95 5.10
N HIS A 444 -21.28 -16.67 4.85
CA HIS A 444 -20.13 -16.24 4.07
C HIS A 444 -18.80 -16.74 4.67
N ASN A 445 -18.61 -16.61 5.98
CA ASN A 445 -17.38 -17.05 6.64
C ASN A 445 -17.17 -18.57 6.51
N MET A 446 -18.25 -19.38 6.65
CA MET A 446 -18.19 -20.82 6.43
C MET A 446 -17.90 -21.16 4.95
N ALA A 447 -18.55 -20.48 4.02
CA ALA A 447 -18.34 -20.68 2.59
C ALA A 447 -16.91 -20.34 2.17
N LYS A 448 -16.37 -19.22 2.69
CA LYS A 448 -15.01 -18.77 2.45
C LYS A 448 -13.99 -19.75 3.03
N ALA A 449 -14.20 -20.24 4.25
CA ALA A 449 -13.31 -21.25 4.85
C ALA A 449 -13.27 -22.53 4.01
N ALA A 450 -14.43 -23.04 3.58
CA ALA A 450 -14.51 -24.21 2.72
C ALA A 450 -13.86 -24.00 1.34
N HIS A 451 -14.03 -22.81 0.75
CA HIS A 451 -13.40 -22.43 -0.52
C HIS A 451 -11.87 -22.39 -0.40
N LEU A 452 -11.33 -21.80 0.67
CA LEU A 452 -9.88 -21.70 0.88
C LEU A 452 -9.20 -23.06 1.11
N VAL A 453 -9.94 -24.07 1.56
CA VAL A 453 -9.47 -25.46 1.68
C VAL A 453 -9.56 -26.22 0.34
N GLY A 454 -10.10 -25.59 -0.71
CA GLY A 454 -10.16 -26.13 -2.08
C GLY A 454 -11.46 -26.85 -2.43
N SER A 455 -12.50 -26.74 -1.61
CA SER A 455 -13.82 -27.31 -1.94
C SER A 455 -14.54 -26.46 -3.00
N SER A 456 -15.34 -27.10 -3.85
CA SER A 456 -16.29 -26.38 -4.71
C SER A 456 -17.49 -25.93 -3.88
N VAL A 457 -17.59 -24.62 -3.62
CA VAL A 457 -18.60 -24.04 -2.72
C VAL A 457 -19.51 -23.09 -3.48
N ARG A 458 -20.82 -23.19 -3.23
CA ARG A 458 -21.80 -22.18 -3.62
C ARG A 458 -22.42 -21.53 -2.39
N LEU A 459 -22.27 -20.21 -2.28
CA LEU A 459 -22.96 -19.39 -1.30
C LEU A 459 -24.29 -18.89 -1.89
N CYS A 460 -25.40 -19.28 -1.28
CA CYS A 460 -26.75 -18.81 -1.57
C CYS A 460 -27.12 -17.70 -0.57
N SER A 461 -27.20 -16.47 -1.06
CA SER A 461 -27.50 -15.30 -0.23
C SER A 461 -28.20 -14.21 -1.04
N ALA A 462 -28.60 -13.13 -0.38
CA ALA A 462 -29.17 -11.95 -1.00
C ALA A 462 -28.47 -10.68 -0.49
N ILE A 463 -28.27 -9.73 -1.40
CA ILE A 463 -27.73 -8.39 -1.16
C ILE A 463 -28.67 -7.35 -1.77
N GLY A 464 -28.64 -6.13 -1.25
CA GLY A 464 -29.36 -5.02 -1.85
C GLY A 464 -28.65 -4.51 -3.10
N ASP A 465 -29.39 -3.87 -4.01
CA ASP A 465 -28.78 -3.01 -5.04
C ASP A 465 -28.31 -1.67 -4.44
N ASP A 466 -27.46 -1.77 -3.43
CA ASP A 466 -26.86 -0.64 -2.72
C ASP A 466 -25.33 -0.71 -2.80
N LEU A 467 -24.66 0.32 -2.28
CA LEU A 467 -23.21 0.40 -2.29
C LEU A 467 -22.57 -0.79 -1.55
N SER A 468 -23.14 -1.17 -0.41
CA SER A 468 -22.68 -2.31 0.39
C SER A 468 -22.79 -3.63 -0.37
N GLY A 469 -23.86 -3.84 -1.12
CA GLY A 469 -24.11 -5.04 -1.91
C GLY A 469 -23.15 -5.13 -3.08
N ARG A 470 -22.97 -4.05 -3.84
CA ARG A 470 -21.98 -4.02 -4.94
C ARG A 470 -20.55 -4.26 -4.43
N ALA A 471 -20.19 -3.68 -3.28
CA ALA A 471 -18.89 -3.92 -2.65
C ALA A 471 -18.73 -5.38 -2.18
N ALA A 472 -19.78 -5.97 -1.61
CA ALA A 472 -19.80 -7.36 -1.18
C ALA A 472 -19.63 -8.33 -2.36
N LEU A 473 -20.36 -8.10 -3.46
CA LEU A 473 -20.27 -8.90 -4.68
C LEU A 473 -18.86 -8.83 -5.29
N HIS A 474 -18.33 -7.63 -5.45
CA HIS A 474 -16.98 -7.43 -5.98
C HIS A 474 -15.89 -8.09 -5.11
N ALA A 475 -16.04 -8.03 -3.78
CA ALA A 475 -15.13 -8.68 -2.85
C ALA A 475 -15.17 -10.22 -2.96
N LEU A 476 -16.35 -10.82 -3.19
CA LEU A 476 -16.46 -12.25 -3.47
C LEU A 476 -15.75 -12.64 -4.78
N GLU A 477 -15.98 -11.89 -5.85
CA GLU A 477 -15.34 -12.13 -7.16
C GLU A 477 -13.81 -12.05 -7.07
N THR A 478 -13.31 -11.00 -6.40
CA THR A 478 -11.88 -10.80 -6.18
C THR A 478 -11.25 -11.91 -5.33
N SER A 479 -12.05 -12.55 -4.48
CA SER A 479 -11.61 -13.71 -3.68
C SER A 479 -11.69 -15.05 -4.41
N GLY A 480 -12.13 -15.07 -5.68
CA GLY A 480 -12.27 -16.28 -6.47
C GLY A 480 -13.51 -17.13 -6.11
N MET A 481 -14.43 -16.59 -5.31
CA MET A 481 -15.66 -17.28 -4.92
C MET A 481 -16.74 -17.12 -6.00
N GLN A 482 -17.57 -18.15 -6.17
CA GLN A 482 -18.69 -18.10 -7.12
C GLN A 482 -19.78 -17.15 -6.62
N THR A 483 -20.20 -16.21 -7.46
CA THR A 483 -21.28 -15.26 -7.16
C THR A 483 -22.65 -15.65 -7.73
N SER A 484 -22.73 -16.74 -8.51
CA SER A 484 -23.98 -17.22 -9.12
C SER A 484 -25.12 -17.55 -8.13
N GLY A 485 -24.80 -17.76 -6.85
CA GLY A 485 -25.80 -17.97 -5.79
C GLY A 485 -26.23 -16.68 -5.07
N ILE A 486 -25.68 -15.52 -5.43
CA ILE A 486 -25.97 -14.24 -4.79
C ILE A 486 -27.06 -13.50 -5.57
N GLN A 487 -28.16 -13.20 -4.91
CA GLN A 487 -29.27 -12.44 -5.48
C GLN A 487 -29.14 -10.96 -5.16
N VAL A 488 -29.30 -10.11 -6.17
CA VAL A 488 -29.34 -8.65 -6.01
C VAL A 488 -30.79 -8.21 -6.01
N LEU A 489 -31.26 -7.70 -4.88
CA LEU A 489 -32.66 -7.29 -4.70
C LEU A 489 -32.79 -5.76 -4.78
N PRO A 490 -33.62 -5.22 -5.68
CA PRO A 490 -33.91 -3.79 -5.72
C PRO A 490 -34.69 -3.37 -4.47
N ASN A 491 -34.50 -2.12 -4.03
CA ASN A 491 -35.19 -1.53 -2.88
C ASN A 491 -34.98 -2.26 -1.54
N HIS A 492 -33.92 -3.06 -1.41
CA HIS A 492 -33.51 -3.70 -0.16
C HIS A 492 -32.13 -3.18 0.27
N ARG A 493 -31.86 -3.25 1.58
CA ARG A 493 -30.54 -2.92 2.13
C ARG A 493 -29.73 -4.19 2.31
N THR A 494 -28.47 -4.18 1.93
CA THR A 494 -27.54 -5.27 2.20
C THR A 494 -27.40 -5.49 3.70
N ALA A 495 -27.28 -6.75 4.11
CA ALA A 495 -27.15 -7.10 5.51
C ALA A 495 -25.91 -6.45 6.14
N GLN A 496 -26.06 -5.98 7.38
CA GLN A 496 -25.00 -5.29 8.12
C GLN A 496 -24.92 -5.78 9.55
N TYR A 497 -23.69 -5.89 10.05
CA TYR A 497 -23.40 -6.23 11.43
C TYR A 497 -22.48 -5.16 12.01
N VAL A 498 -22.78 -4.65 13.20
CA VAL A 498 -21.95 -3.68 13.90
C VAL A 498 -21.61 -4.27 15.26
N ALA A 499 -20.32 -4.54 15.49
CA ALA A 499 -19.77 -4.91 16.78
C ALA A 499 -19.08 -3.70 17.41
N VAL A 500 -19.44 -3.36 18.64
CA VAL A 500 -18.76 -2.38 19.48
C VAL A 500 -17.98 -3.15 20.52
N ASN A 501 -16.66 -2.99 20.52
CA ASN A 501 -15.76 -3.65 21.45
C ASN A 501 -15.22 -2.66 22.48
N ASN A 502 -14.92 -3.13 23.68
CA ASN A 502 -14.29 -2.33 24.73
C ASN A 502 -12.78 -2.12 24.44
N ALA A 503 -12.07 -1.42 25.33
CA ALA A 503 -10.64 -1.13 25.18
C ALA A 503 -9.74 -2.40 25.15
N HIS A 504 -10.24 -3.54 25.64
CA HIS A 504 -9.59 -4.84 25.57
C HIS A 504 -9.94 -5.64 24.30
N LYS A 505 -10.80 -5.09 23.45
CA LYS A 505 -11.37 -5.74 22.26
C LYS A 505 -12.36 -6.86 22.56
N ASP A 506 -12.92 -6.89 23.77
CA ASP A 506 -14.05 -7.76 24.09
C ASP A 506 -15.34 -7.13 23.58
N LEU A 507 -16.27 -7.96 23.08
CA LEU A 507 -17.55 -7.48 22.55
C LEU A 507 -18.40 -6.87 23.67
N ALA A 508 -18.67 -5.56 23.59
CA ALA A 508 -19.54 -4.85 24.52
C ALA A 508 -21.00 -4.84 24.03
N LEU A 509 -21.21 -4.58 22.74
CA LEU A 509 -22.55 -4.54 22.13
C LEU A 509 -22.45 -4.93 20.66
N ALA A 510 -23.47 -5.62 20.14
CA ALA A 510 -23.60 -5.86 18.71
C ALA A 510 -25.02 -5.57 18.21
N MET A 511 -25.12 -5.07 16.99
CA MET A 511 -26.38 -4.88 16.26
C MET A 511 -26.29 -5.59 14.91
N ALA A 512 -27.34 -6.30 14.52
CA ALA A 512 -27.38 -7.06 13.28
C ALA A 512 -28.66 -6.72 12.50
N ASP A 513 -28.52 -6.06 11.34
CA ASP A 513 -29.59 -5.91 10.35
C ASP A 513 -29.43 -7.01 9.30
N MET A 514 -30.24 -8.06 9.41
CA MET A 514 -30.24 -9.21 8.51
C MET A 514 -31.59 -9.35 7.78
N SER A 515 -32.37 -8.27 7.75
CA SER A 515 -33.77 -8.26 7.29
C SER A 515 -33.94 -8.67 5.82
N ILE A 516 -32.91 -8.49 5.00
CA ILE A 516 -32.94 -8.87 3.58
C ILE A 516 -33.19 -10.37 3.34
N LEU A 517 -32.78 -11.24 4.28
CA LEU A 517 -33.08 -12.67 4.19
C LEU A 517 -34.45 -13.01 4.78
N GLU A 518 -35.01 -12.14 5.62
CA GLU A 518 -36.30 -12.37 6.28
C GLU A 518 -37.49 -12.18 5.34
N THR A 519 -37.28 -11.52 4.19
CA THR A 519 -38.31 -11.38 3.14
C THR A 519 -38.45 -12.64 2.26
N SER A 520 -37.57 -13.62 2.43
CA SER A 520 -37.62 -14.87 1.67
C SER A 520 -38.78 -15.76 2.11
N THR A 521 -39.36 -16.44 1.13
CA THR A 521 -40.37 -17.49 1.31
C THR A 521 -39.86 -18.84 0.79
N PRO A 522 -40.45 -19.98 1.22
CA PRO A 522 -40.12 -21.29 0.66
C PRO A 522 -40.21 -21.34 -0.86
N THR A 523 -41.21 -20.69 -1.45
CA THR A 523 -41.39 -20.59 -2.91
C THR A 523 -40.24 -19.83 -3.55
N SER A 524 -39.87 -18.66 -3.01
CA SER A 524 -38.74 -17.88 -3.53
C SER A 524 -37.43 -18.67 -3.45
N ILE A 525 -37.22 -19.47 -2.39
CA ILE A 525 -36.03 -20.30 -2.26
C ILE A 525 -35.99 -21.39 -3.32
N GLN A 526 -37.14 -22.04 -3.52
CA GLN A 526 -37.30 -23.09 -4.51
C GLN A 526 -36.98 -22.58 -5.91
N GLU A 527 -37.57 -21.45 -6.31
CA GLU A 527 -37.40 -20.88 -7.65
C GLU A 527 -35.98 -20.34 -7.86
N THR A 528 -35.44 -19.65 -6.86
CA THR A 528 -34.23 -18.85 -7.01
C THR A 528 -32.95 -19.67 -6.87
N TRP A 529 -32.91 -20.59 -5.90
CA TRP A 529 -31.68 -21.32 -5.58
C TRP A 529 -31.79 -22.84 -5.78
N LEU A 530 -32.92 -23.47 -5.45
CA LEU A 530 -33.01 -24.94 -5.48
C LEU A 530 -33.31 -25.50 -6.87
N ALA A 531 -34.22 -24.90 -7.64
CA ALA A 531 -34.56 -25.35 -9.00
C ALA A 531 -33.34 -25.38 -9.94
N PRO A 532 -32.44 -24.37 -9.94
CA PRO A 532 -31.20 -24.42 -10.73
C PRO A 532 -30.23 -25.54 -10.34
N LEU A 533 -30.34 -26.07 -9.11
CA LEU A 533 -29.48 -27.16 -8.62
C LEU A 533 -30.01 -28.55 -9.01
N SER A 534 -31.29 -28.67 -9.38
CA SER A 534 -31.91 -29.97 -9.73
C SER A 534 -31.26 -30.67 -10.93
N ALA A 535 -30.60 -29.92 -11.81
CA ALA A 535 -29.87 -30.44 -12.97
C ALA A 535 -28.39 -30.77 -12.68
N GLN A 536 -27.93 -30.63 -11.43
CA GLN A 536 -26.54 -30.82 -11.03
C GLN A 536 -26.38 -32.04 -10.11
N PRO A 537 -25.16 -32.61 -9.99
CA PRO A 537 -24.88 -33.63 -8.97
C PRO A 537 -25.22 -33.11 -7.56
N SER A 538 -25.84 -33.96 -6.75
CA SER A 538 -26.20 -33.65 -5.36
C SER A 538 -24.99 -33.17 -4.55
N PRO A 539 -25.12 -32.08 -3.75
CA PRO A 539 -24.05 -31.63 -2.88
C PRO A 539 -23.79 -32.66 -1.78
N LYS A 540 -22.54 -32.75 -1.31
CA LYS A 540 -22.16 -33.64 -0.20
C LYS A 540 -22.54 -33.05 1.16
N CYS A 541 -22.55 -31.71 1.25
CA CYS A 541 -22.84 -30.98 2.47
C CYS A 541 -23.72 -29.76 2.17
N VAL A 542 -24.72 -29.52 3.02
CA VAL A 542 -25.56 -28.33 3.03
C VAL A 542 -25.44 -27.66 4.40
N ILE A 543 -24.96 -26.43 4.41
CA ILE A 543 -24.82 -25.58 5.58
C ILE A 543 -25.90 -24.50 5.51
N VAL A 544 -26.65 -24.30 6.59
CA VAL A 544 -27.68 -23.25 6.66
C VAL A 544 -27.54 -22.47 7.95
N ASP A 545 -27.48 -21.15 7.85
CA ASP A 545 -27.49 -20.27 9.02
C ASP A 545 -28.92 -19.91 9.46
N ALA A 546 -29.07 -19.42 10.69
CA ALA A 546 -30.37 -19.06 11.25
C ALA A 546 -30.89 -17.68 10.80
N ASN A 547 -30.29 -17.01 9.81
CA ASN A 547 -30.77 -15.69 9.36
C ASN A 547 -32.05 -15.79 8.50
N TRP A 548 -32.38 -16.98 8.00
CA TRP A 548 -33.63 -17.25 7.30
C TRP A 548 -34.85 -17.33 8.24
N PRO A 549 -36.07 -16.99 7.79
CA PRO A 549 -37.31 -17.33 8.49
C PRO A 549 -37.44 -18.85 8.68
N SER A 550 -38.18 -19.29 9.71
CA SER A 550 -38.31 -20.73 10.02
C SER A 550 -38.84 -21.53 8.82
N ALA A 551 -39.85 -21.05 8.09
CA ALA A 551 -40.37 -21.74 6.91
C ALA A 551 -39.31 -21.89 5.79
N SER A 552 -38.50 -20.86 5.58
CA SER A 552 -37.40 -20.84 4.62
C SER A 552 -36.26 -21.78 5.03
N LEU A 553 -35.92 -21.81 6.32
CA LEU A 553 -34.97 -22.76 6.90
C LEU A 553 -35.41 -24.22 6.68
N HIS A 554 -36.69 -24.51 6.89
CA HIS A 554 -37.27 -25.83 6.63
C HIS A 554 -37.15 -26.24 5.16
N ALA A 555 -37.30 -25.30 4.21
CA ALA A 555 -37.12 -25.59 2.78
C ALA A 555 -35.68 -26.04 2.47
N TRP A 556 -34.67 -25.34 2.99
CA TRP A 556 -33.26 -25.71 2.84
C TRP A 556 -32.93 -27.07 3.45
N LEU A 557 -33.43 -27.34 4.66
CA LEU A 557 -33.21 -28.62 5.35
C LEU A 557 -33.94 -29.79 4.67
N THR A 558 -35.14 -29.54 4.12
CA THR A 558 -35.88 -30.53 3.33
C THR A 558 -35.12 -30.89 2.06
N TYR A 559 -34.55 -29.89 1.37
CA TYR A 559 -33.68 -30.11 0.22
C TYR A 559 -32.45 -30.94 0.59
N ALA A 560 -31.74 -30.58 1.67
CA ALA A 560 -30.56 -31.32 2.13
C ALA A 560 -30.87 -32.79 2.44
N ARG A 561 -32.04 -33.06 3.05
CA ARG A 561 -32.54 -34.41 3.28
C ARG A 561 -32.84 -35.15 1.98
N SER A 562 -33.46 -34.49 1.01
CA SER A 562 -33.80 -35.09 -0.29
C SER A 562 -32.56 -35.49 -1.11
N THR A 563 -31.45 -34.77 -0.93
CA THR A 563 -30.16 -35.06 -1.59
C THR A 563 -29.24 -35.97 -0.79
N ASN A 564 -29.69 -36.45 0.39
CA ASN A 564 -28.89 -37.23 1.33
C ASN A 564 -27.55 -36.56 1.70
N ALA A 565 -27.55 -35.22 1.78
CA ALA A 565 -26.37 -34.43 2.13
C ALA A 565 -26.18 -34.32 3.64
N LEU A 566 -24.93 -34.22 4.10
CA LEU A 566 -24.65 -33.83 5.48
C LEU A 566 -25.25 -32.44 5.73
N SER A 567 -26.14 -32.33 6.71
CA SER A 567 -26.82 -31.08 7.04
C SER A 567 -26.16 -30.44 8.27
N ILE A 568 -25.72 -29.20 8.15
CA ILE A 568 -25.13 -28.41 9.24
C ILE A 568 -25.99 -27.17 9.44
N PHE A 569 -26.39 -26.94 10.69
CA PHE A 569 -27.13 -25.75 11.09
C PHE A 569 -26.24 -24.86 11.95
N GLU A 570 -26.21 -23.58 11.64
CA GLU A 570 -25.51 -22.57 12.43
C GLU A 570 -26.52 -21.59 13.06
N PRO A 571 -26.58 -21.47 14.40
CA PRO A 571 -27.62 -20.72 15.11
C PRO A 571 -27.50 -19.19 15.07
N VAL A 572 -26.35 -18.63 14.72
CA VAL A 572 -25.98 -17.19 14.60
C VAL A 572 -26.01 -16.42 15.92
N SER A 573 -27.13 -16.48 16.63
CA SER A 573 -27.34 -15.83 17.93
C SER A 573 -28.36 -16.60 18.77
N THR A 574 -28.41 -16.32 20.07
CA THR A 574 -29.40 -16.91 20.98
C THR A 574 -30.84 -16.67 20.52
N ALA A 575 -31.12 -15.48 19.98
CA ALA A 575 -32.44 -15.12 19.48
C ALA A 575 -32.82 -15.84 18.18
N LYS A 576 -31.85 -16.15 17.32
CA LYS A 576 -32.08 -16.83 16.03
C LYS A 576 -32.01 -18.36 16.14
N ALA A 577 -31.31 -18.89 17.14
CA ALA A 577 -31.22 -20.33 17.41
C ALA A 577 -32.60 -21.01 17.54
N THR A 578 -33.60 -20.28 18.03
CA THR A 578 -34.97 -20.79 18.21
C THR A 578 -35.72 -21.01 16.89
N ARG A 579 -35.21 -20.54 15.74
CA ARG A 579 -35.87 -20.70 14.44
C ARG A 579 -35.89 -22.14 13.93
N LEU A 580 -35.08 -23.01 14.54
CA LEU A 580 -35.03 -24.44 14.29
C LEU A 580 -36.09 -25.22 15.10
N LEU A 581 -36.62 -24.62 16.17
CA LEU A 581 -37.74 -25.16 16.95
C LEU A 581 -39.06 -24.86 16.23
#